data_AF-A0ABD5R8P0-F1
#
_entry.id   AF-A0ABD5R8P0-F1
#
_cell.length_a   1.000
_cell.length_b   1.000
_cell.length_c   1.000
_cell.angle_alpha   90.00
_cell.angle_beta   90.00
_cell.angle_gamma   90.00
#
_symmetry.space_group_name_H-M   'P 1'
#
loop_
_entity.id
_entity.type
_entity.pdbx_description
1 polymer ?
#
loop_
_entity_poly.entity_id
_entity_poly.type
_entity_poly.pdbx_seq_one_letter_code
_entity_poly.pdbx_strand_id
1 'polypeptide(L)'
;MPSSDPRNRLHAALLGHPGRSLAAITLLALVLRLWSLGARTIHWDEARVAYWTVRYLDSGVFFYRPIVHGPFLQIVNRHVFALLGPTDAKTRLVVALLGGVLPASVWLLRAHLDDAELLAVATVLAVDPLLLYFSRFSRADVPLAVFAFVAFAFAVRAYDTGRVRYLLAAGLAAGLATTTKENVLVYLACGLGACVLAVGTRVLSRHTADGTALGTALGETTETISGRLRPLLPGVGPALLLALVPILVFYTPRGVGEPAFGALLGEPTLLPAAVGQATLGTWETFVGGIWADSATRDHPYLPYLLHFVGILAVGSAVSYTLAVGGTVRELWRGVRHRSSSAVSASPAPRGLVVGTAGWGFVSVLGYPLGTDVMAPWLGVHVIVPLAVPAGVGLVALLRWGSERLRQGDRATAGAVLLVCLLLGSQVAFVAYTTSYTTPTPRVNAMAQGAQPGDDLDPLVADIEATAGYDPGVLYYGERFFLPNESVADRPPRPDADAPWLGFWLRRLPMAWYAERAGVETDYVWKAPEFRDRESYPPVVIAPAEEADVVRRTLPDYRSATYDTALYGNRVVVFTDEPRLNTTVN
;
A
#
# COMPACT_ATOMS: atom_id res chain seq x y z
N MET A 1 25.73 -18.15 40.69
CA MET A 1 25.78 -16.69 40.45
C MET A 1 25.36 -16.43 39.01
N PRO A 2 24.38 -15.55 38.73
CA PRO A 2 24.07 -15.18 37.35
C PRO A 2 25.25 -14.39 36.77
N SER A 3 25.75 -14.80 35.60
CA SER A 3 26.92 -14.22 34.95
C SER A 3 26.78 -12.69 34.82
N SER A 4 27.80 -11.95 35.24
CA SER A 4 27.87 -10.48 35.23
C SER A 4 28.14 -9.87 33.84
N ASP A 5 28.14 -10.67 32.77
CA ASP A 5 28.39 -10.17 31.42
C ASP A 5 27.16 -9.42 30.87
N PRO A 6 27.23 -8.09 30.62
CA PRO A 6 26.11 -7.33 30.05
C PRO A 6 25.63 -7.87 28.69
N ARG A 7 26.47 -8.61 27.95
CA ARG A 7 26.10 -9.25 26.67
C ARG A 7 25.06 -10.37 26.85
N ASN A 8 25.13 -11.13 27.94
CA ASN A 8 24.15 -12.17 28.25
C ASN A 8 22.79 -11.59 28.63
N ARG A 9 22.75 -10.37 29.20
CA ARG A 9 21.50 -9.70 29.60
C ARG A 9 20.71 -9.20 28.40
N LEU A 10 21.35 -8.55 27.43
CA LEU A 10 20.65 -8.05 26.23
C LEU A 10 20.17 -9.21 25.34
N HIS A 11 20.99 -10.24 25.18
CA HIS A 11 20.62 -11.44 24.41
C HIS A 11 19.46 -12.18 25.08
N ALA A 12 19.50 -12.38 26.40
CA ALA A 12 18.39 -12.99 27.14
C ALA A 12 17.13 -12.09 27.17
N ALA A 13 17.26 -10.77 27.21
CA ALA A 13 16.13 -9.85 27.21
C ALA A 13 15.40 -9.79 25.86
N LEU A 14 16.13 -9.74 24.74
CA LEU A 14 15.56 -9.63 23.40
C LEU A 14 15.09 -10.98 22.83
N LEU A 15 15.84 -12.06 23.03
CA LEU A 15 15.52 -13.39 22.48
C LEU A 15 14.86 -14.32 23.51
N GLY A 16 14.90 -14.02 24.81
CA GLY A 16 14.19 -14.82 25.81
C GLY A 16 12.67 -14.69 25.74
N HIS A 17 12.16 -13.62 25.13
CA HIS A 17 10.73 -13.36 24.94
C HIS A 17 10.44 -12.77 23.54
N PRO A 18 10.56 -13.57 22.46
CA PRO A 18 10.42 -13.08 21.08
C PRO A 18 9.07 -12.39 20.82
N GLY A 19 8.00 -12.80 21.50
CA GLY A 19 6.70 -12.12 21.40
C GLY A 19 6.70 -10.68 21.91
N ARG A 20 7.44 -10.37 22.98
CA ARG A 20 7.55 -8.99 23.52
C ARG A 20 8.38 -8.11 22.60
N SER A 21 9.50 -8.63 22.11
CA SER A 21 10.35 -7.94 21.14
C SER A 21 9.60 -7.67 19.83
N LEU A 22 8.81 -8.64 19.35
CA LEU A 22 7.94 -8.45 18.20
C LEU A 22 6.93 -7.33 18.42
N ALA A 23 6.24 -7.32 19.58
CA ALA A 23 5.29 -6.26 19.92
C ALA A 23 5.95 -4.87 19.97
N ALA A 24 7.18 -4.78 20.49
CA ALA A 24 7.95 -3.53 20.50
C ALA A 24 8.31 -3.07 19.07
N ILE A 25 8.69 -3.98 18.18
CA ILE A 25 8.96 -3.68 16.76
C ILE A 25 7.67 -3.20 16.07
N THR A 26 6.54 -3.85 16.32
CA THR A 26 5.23 -3.43 15.78
C THR A 26 4.83 -2.05 16.32
N LEU A 27 5.04 -1.77 17.60
CA LEU A 27 4.79 -0.45 18.17
C LEU A 27 5.66 0.62 17.53
N LEU A 28 6.96 0.35 17.34
CA LEU A 28 7.85 1.25 16.60
C LEU A 28 7.35 1.49 15.17
N ALA A 29 6.95 0.43 14.46
CA ALA A 29 6.42 0.54 13.11
C ALA A 29 5.17 1.42 13.03
N LEU A 30 4.28 1.34 14.02
CA LEU A 30 3.10 2.20 14.18
C LEU A 30 3.51 3.65 14.46
N VAL A 31 4.43 3.89 15.40
CA VAL A 31 4.90 5.25 15.74
C VAL A 31 5.49 5.93 14.51
N LEU A 32 6.37 5.25 13.77
CA LEU A 32 6.97 5.79 12.54
C LEU A 32 5.89 6.14 11.50
N ARG A 33 4.87 5.29 11.32
CA ARG A 33 3.83 5.55 10.32
C ARG A 33 2.85 6.63 10.75
N LEU A 34 2.55 6.77 12.04
CA LEU A 34 1.58 7.75 12.56
C LEU A 34 2.19 9.12 12.84
N TRP A 35 3.51 9.19 13.09
CA TRP A 35 4.18 10.45 13.40
C TRP A 35 4.07 11.44 12.24
N SER A 36 3.49 12.61 12.48
CA SER A 36 3.37 13.67 11.46
C SER A 36 2.71 13.18 10.16
N LEU A 37 1.67 12.35 10.25
CA LEU A 37 1.03 11.70 9.09
C LEU A 37 0.38 12.70 8.10
N GLY A 38 -0.02 13.87 8.59
CA GLY A 38 -0.63 14.94 7.79
C GLY A 38 0.34 15.95 7.19
N ALA A 39 1.64 15.91 7.54
CA ALA A 39 2.55 17.01 7.18
C ALA A 39 2.88 17.13 5.69
N ARG A 40 2.70 16.06 4.91
CA ARG A 40 2.89 16.11 3.45
C ARG A 40 1.56 16.45 2.78
N THR A 41 1.60 17.43 1.89
CA THR A 41 0.50 17.78 0.99
C THR A 41 -0.10 16.55 0.31
N ILE A 42 -1.43 16.50 0.22
CA ILE A 42 -2.13 15.38 -0.38
C ILE A 42 -1.80 15.21 -1.88
N HIS A 43 -1.66 13.97 -2.30
CA HIS A 43 -1.52 13.61 -3.72
C HIS A 43 -2.88 13.54 -4.41
N TRP A 44 -2.95 13.72 -5.73
CA TRP A 44 -4.24 13.72 -6.44
C TRP A 44 -5.04 12.43 -6.26
N ASP A 45 -4.37 11.27 -6.33
CA ASP A 45 -5.01 9.99 -6.07
C ASP A 45 -5.62 9.89 -4.67
N GLU A 46 -4.93 10.40 -3.65
CA GLU A 46 -5.45 10.44 -2.28
C GLU A 46 -6.64 11.41 -2.21
N ALA A 47 -6.48 12.60 -2.78
CA ALA A 47 -7.47 13.68 -2.78
C ALA A 47 -8.77 13.28 -3.48
N ARG A 48 -8.68 12.61 -4.63
CA ARG A 48 -9.84 12.05 -5.34
C ARG A 48 -10.62 11.07 -4.47
N VAL A 49 -9.93 10.12 -3.85
CA VAL A 49 -10.58 9.12 -2.98
C VAL A 49 -11.19 9.80 -1.77
N ALA A 50 -10.48 10.75 -1.16
CA ALA A 50 -10.92 11.48 0.02
C ALA A 50 -12.15 12.35 -0.28
N TYR A 51 -12.12 13.16 -1.34
CA TYR A 51 -13.24 14.01 -1.78
C TYR A 51 -14.52 13.19 -1.96
N TRP A 52 -14.46 12.12 -2.75
CA TRP A 52 -15.64 11.29 -3.01
C TRP A 52 -16.09 10.49 -1.78
N THR A 53 -15.20 10.29 -0.80
CA THR A 53 -15.57 9.69 0.48
C THR A 53 -16.35 10.68 1.36
N VAL A 54 -16.05 11.97 1.32
CA VAL A 54 -16.85 13.02 1.98
C VAL A 54 -18.23 13.11 1.31
N ARG A 55 -18.30 13.20 -0.02
CA ARG A 55 -19.59 13.16 -0.74
C ARG A 55 -20.40 11.89 -0.46
N TYR A 56 -19.74 10.73 -0.28
CA TYR A 56 -20.41 9.51 0.17
C TYR A 56 -20.88 9.59 1.64
N LEU A 57 -20.11 10.22 2.52
CA LEU A 57 -20.52 10.46 3.90
C LEU A 57 -21.83 11.26 3.94
N ASP A 58 -21.94 12.32 3.14
CA ASP A 58 -23.07 13.24 3.13
C ASP A 58 -24.28 12.69 2.39
N SER A 59 -24.08 12.14 1.20
CA SER A 59 -25.18 11.64 0.36
C SER A 59 -25.67 10.25 0.76
N GLY A 60 -24.83 9.45 1.42
CA GLY A 60 -25.08 8.02 1.66
C GLY A 60 -25.01 7.14 0.41
N VAL A 61 -24.67 7.69 -0.76
CA VAL A 61 -24.66 7.00 -2.05
C VAL A 61 -23.24 6.54 -2.40
N PHE A 62 -23.09 5.25 -2.72
CA PHE A 62 -21.81 4.68 -3.15
C PHE A 62 -22.00 3.64 -4.26
N PHE A 63 -21.17 3.78 -5.30
CA PHE A 63 -21.06 2.83 -6.40
C PHE A 63 -19.61 2.36 -6.52
N TYR A 64 -19.41 1.06 -6.77
CA TYR A 64 -18.08 0.54 -7.10
C TYR A 64 -17.63 1.12 -8.44
N ARG A 65 -16.45 1.75 -8.45
CA ARG A 65 -15.87 2.39 -9.63
C ARG A 65 -14.45 1.85 -9.87
N PRO A 66 -14.24 0.98 -10.88
CA PRO A 66 -12.93 0.39 -11.15
C PRO A 66 -11.80 1.43 -11.29
N ILE A 67 -12.09 2.61 -11.86
CA ILE A 67 -11.12 3.72 -12.03
C ILE A 67 -10.41 4.17 -10.74
N VAL A 68 -10.96 3.87 -9.56
CA VAL A 68 -10.35 4.16 -8.25
C VAL A 68 -10.03 2.89 -7.43
N HIS A 69 -9.88 1.75 -8.10
CA HIS A 69 -9.64 0.42 -7.53
C HIS A 69 -10.76 -0.04 -6.58
N GLY A 70 -10.47 -1.04 -5.74
CA GLY A 70 -11.44 -1.65 -4.85
C GLY A 70 -11.95 -0.67 -3.77
N PRO A 71 -13.17 -0.91 -3.25
CA PRO A 71 -13.92 0.02 -2.40
C PRO A 71 -13.46 0.07 -0.93
N PHE A 72 -12.40 -0.66 -0.55
CA PHE A 72 -11.99 -0.80 0.85
C PHE A 72 -11.76 0.55 1.55
N LEU A 73 -10.93 1.42 0.96
CA LEU A 73 -10.57 2.69 1.58
C LEU A 73 -11.74 3.66 1.61
N GLN A 74 -12.57 3.70 0.57
CA GLN A 74 -13.73 4.57 0.45
C GLN A 74 -14.75 4.26 1.55
N ILE A 75 -15.04 2.98 1.78
CA ILE A 75 -16.01 2.55 2.77
C ILE A 75 -15.46 2.71 4.19
N VAL A 76 -14.20 2.33 4.44
CA VAL A 76 -13.62 2.46 5.79
C VAL A 76 -13.37 3.94 6.14
N ASN A 77 -12.83 4.74 5.23
CA ASN A 77 -12.56 6.16 5.50
C ASN A 77 -13.84 6.97 5.70
N ARG A 78 -14.99 6.57 5.13
CA ARG A 78 -16.27 7.20 5.47
C ARG A 78 -16.52 7.18 6.98
N HIS A 79 -16.28 6.04 7.63
CA HIS A 79 -16.45 5.91 9.07
C HIS A 79 -15.39 6.69 9.86
N VAL A 80 -14.16 6.75 9.35
CA VAL A 80 -13.10 7.59 9.94
C VAL A 80 -13.47 9.06 9.88
N PHE A 81 -13.95 9.55 8.75
CA PHE A 81 -14.37 10.95 8.57
C PHE A 81 -15.62 11.28 9.39
N ALA A 82 -16.58 10.37 9.50
CA ALA A 82 -17.75 10.55 10.36
C ALA A 82 -17.36 10.75 11.85
N LEU A 83 -16.34 10.03 12.32
CA LEU A 83 -15.93 10.05 13.73
C LEU A 83 -14.91 11.15 14.06
N LEU A 84 -13.99 11.42 13.13
CA LEU A 84 -12.83 12.27 13.38
C LEU A 84 -12.79 13.51 12.50
N GLY A 85 -13.66 13.63 11.49
CA GLY A 85 -13.63 14.68 10.45
C GLY A 85 -12.63 14.40 9.32
N PRO A 86 -12.77 15.04 8.15
CA PRO A 86 -11.84 14.90 7.03
C PRO A 86 -10.57 15.73 7.22
N THR A 87 -9.39 15.10 7.14
CA THR A 87 -8.07 15.77 7.08
C THR A 87 -7.09 14.86 6.35
N ASP A 88 -5.99 15.40 5.82
CA ASP A 88 -4.94 14.62 5.15
C ASP A 88 -4.40 13.47 6.02
N ALA A 89 -4.18 13.73 7.32
CA ALA A 89 -3.74 12.70 8.26
C ALA A 89 -4.76 11.57 8.40
N LYS A 90 -6.05 11.92 8.51
CA LYS A 90 -7.15 10.96 8.71
C LYS A 90 -7.43 10.16 7.45
N THR A 91 -7.24 10.74 6.26
CA THR A 91 -7.29 10.04 4.97
C THR A 91 -6.28 8.89 4.93
N ARG A 92 -5.09 9.10 5.49
CA ARG A 92 -3.98 8.12 5.51
C ARG A 92 -4.00 7.16 6.69
N LEU A 93 -4.84 7.42 7.71
CA LEU A 93 -4.82 6.72 8.99
C LEU A 93 -4.95 5.20 8.85
N VAL A 94 -5.93 4.74 8.06
CA VAL A 94 -6.20 3.30 7.87
C VAL A 94 -4.99 2.60 7.26
N VAL A 95 -4.38 3.19 6.24
CA VAL A 95 -3.20 2.62 5.57
C VAL A 95 -2.00 2.59 6.51
N ALA A 96 -1.78 3.66 7.29
CA ALA A 96 -0.71 3.75 8.28
C ALA A 96 -0.84 2.68 9.37
N LEU A 97 -2.06 2.43 9.85
CA LEU A 97 -2.34 1.40 10.85
C LEU A 97 -2.10 -0.01 10.27
N LEU A 98 -2.60 -0.31 9.07
CA LEU A 98 -2.40 -1.61 8.43
C LEU A 98 -0.92 -1.89 8.17
N GLY A 99 -0.20 -0.92 7.60
CA GLY A 99 1.24 -1.03 7.37
C GLY A 99 2.05 -1.13 8.67
N GLY A 100 1.61 -0.47 9.74
CA GLY A 100 2.28 -0.49 11.04
C GLY A 100 2.07 -1.79 11.83
N VAL A 101 0.91 -2.43 11.67
CA VAL A 101 0.61 -3.74 12.29
C VAL A 101 1.22 -4.91 11.51
N LEU A 102 1.55 -4.74 10.23
CA LEU A 102 2.10 -5.81 9.37
C LEU A 102 3.21 -6.66 10.01
N PRO A 103 4.21 -6.10 10.72
CA PRO A 103 5.24 -6.90 11.39
C PRO A 103 4.69 -7.97 12.35
N ALA A 104 3.57 -7.73 13.02
CA ALA A 104 2.97 -8.69 13.95
C ALA A 104 2.54 -10.01 13.27
N SER A 105 2.24 -9.97 11.96
CA SER A 105 1.87 -11.14 11.17
C SER A 105 2.97 -12.21 11.12
N VAL A 106 4.24 -11.81 11.28
CA VAL A 106 5.40 -12.72 11.23
C VAL A 106 5.32 -13.79 12.34
N TRP A 107 4.63 -13.52 13.45
CA TRP A 107 4.39 -14.53 14.50
C TRP A 107 3.71 -15.79 13.97
N LEU A 108 2.89 -15.67 12.92
CA LEU A 108 2.21 -16.81 12.28
C LEU A 108 3.22 -17.75 11.59
N LEU A 109 4.39 -17.23 11.20
CA LEU A 109 5.46 -17.97 10.50
C LEU A 109 6.51 -18.57 11.45
N ARG A 110 6.35 -18.44 12.77
CA ARG A 110 7.32 -18.88 13.79
C ARG A 110 7.68 -20.38 13.79
N ALA A 111 6.95 -21.21 13.06
CA ALA A 111 7.31 -22.63 12.91
C ALA A 111 8.44 -22.86 11.90
N HIS A 112 8.74 -21.86 11.07
CA HIS A 112 9.73 -21.94 9.98
C HIS A 112 10.93 -21.01 10.17
N LEU A 113 10.85 -20.10 11.15
CA LEU A 113 11.85 -19.08 11.47
C LEU A 113 12.30 -19.27 12.92
N ASP A 114 13.60 -19.17 13.17
CA ASP A 114 14.08 -19.04 14.55
C ASP A 114 13.78 -17.65 15.11
N ASP A 115 13.94 -17.46 16.42
CA ASP A 115 13.57 -16.20 17.10
C ASP A 115 14.31 -14.98 16.52
N ALA A 116 15.58 -15.13 16.13
CA ALA A 116 16.34 -14.04 15.54
C ALA A 116 15.84 -13.73 14.13
N GLU A 117 15.55 -14.74 13.32
CA GLU A 117 15.01 -14.58 11.97
C GLU A 117 13.61 -13.94 12.02
N LEU A 118 12.75 -14.39 12.94
CA LEU A 118 11.43 -13.81 13.16
C LEU A 118 11.50 -12.31 13.46
N LEU A 119 12.38 -11.90 14.39
CA LEU A 119 12.56 -10.48 14.72
C LEU A 119 13.21 -9.69 13.58
N ALA A 120 14.12 -10.30 12.82
CA ALA A 120 14.75 -9.67 11.66
C ALA A 120 13.73 -9.41 10.53
N VAL A 121 12.87 -10.38 10.21
CA VAL A 121 11.77 -10.20 9.23
C VAL A 121 10.83 -9.09 9.68
N ALA A 122 10.42 -9.10 10.96
CA ALA A 122 9.58 -8.04 11.52
C ALA A 122 10.25 -6.67 11.44
N THR A 123 11.56 -6.59 11.68
CA THR A 123 12.33 -5.35 11.57
C THR A 123 12.34 -4.83 10.14
N VAL A 124 12.61 -5.69 9.15
CA VAL A 124 12.58 -5.31 7.72
C VAL A 124 11.21 -4.72 7.35
N LEU A 125 10.11 -5.38 7.73
CA LEU A 125 8.75 -4.86 7.49
C LEU A 125 8.47 -3.52 8.21
N ALA A 126 9.06 -3.33 9.39
CA ALA A 126 8.86 -2.14 10.20
C ALA A 126 9.56 -0.90 9.61
N VAL A 127 10.80 -1.05 9.14
CA VAL A 127 11.69 0.09 8.83
C VAL A 127 12.11 0.23 7.37
N ASP A 128 11.74 -0.71 6.48
CA ASP A 128 12.03 -0.56 5.05
C ASP A 128 11.48 0.79 4.53
N PRO A 129 12.32 1.66 3.93
CA PRO A 129 11.91 3.02 3.58
C PRO A 129 10.74 3.09 2.60
N LEU A 130 10.68 2.18 1.62
CA LEU A 130 9.59 2.09 0.66
C LEU A 130 8.28 1.71 1.36
N LEU A 131 8.31 0.69 2.23
CA LEU A 131 7.13 0.29 3.00
C LEU A 131 6.67 1.40 3.94
N LEU A 132 7.60 2.12 4.58
CA LEU A 132 7.29 3.24 5.47
C LEU A 132 6.62 4.38 4.69
N TYR A 133 7.20 4.79 3.56
CA TYR A 133 6.71 5.89 2.74
C TYR A 133 5.30 5.61 2.20
N PHE A 134 5.07 4.45 1.58
CA PHE A 134 3.76 4.11 1.02
C PHE A 134 2.72 3.71 2.07
N SER A 135 3.13 3.32 3.28
CA SER A 135 2.19 3.18 4.41
C SER A 135 1.65 4.53 4.89
N ARG A 136 2.27 5.65 4.49
CA ARG A 136 1.85 7.04 4.80
C ARG A 136 1.16 7.69 3.59
N PHE A 137 0.57 6.85 2.74
CA PHE A 137 -0.05 7.24 1.48
C PHE A 137 -1.35 6.47 1.29
N SER A 138 -2.48 7.16 1.12
CA SER A 138 -3.81 6.55 1.06
C SER A 138 -4.10 5.87 -0.29
N ARG A 139 -3.38 4.77 -0.56
CA ARG A 139 -3.56 3.91 -1.74
C ARG A 139 -3.90 2.48 -1.32
N ALA A 140 -4.55 1.77 -2.24
CA ALA A 140 -4.98 0.39 -2.03
C ALA A 140 -3.84 -0.64 -1.99
N ASP A 141 -2.63 -0.28 -2.44
CA ASP A 141 -1.51 -1.20 -2.61
C ASP A 141 -0.98 -1.76 -1.27
N VAL A 142 -0.89 -0.93 -0.21
CA VAL A 142 -0.50 -1.38 1.13
C VAL A 142 -1.58 -2.24 1.79
N PRO A 143 -2.87 -1.84 1.85
CA PRO A 143 -3.95 -2.71 2.31
C PRO A 143 -3.96 -4.07 1.61
N LEU A 144 -3.82 -4.10 0.27
CA LEU A 144 -3.74 -5.35 -0.49
C LEU A 144 -2.59 -6.22 0.02
N ALA A 145 -1.38 -5.66 0.07
CA ALA A 145 -0.19 -6.41 0.44
C ALA A 145 -0.28 -6.96 1.87
N VAL A 146 -0.83 -6.17 2.80
CA VAL A 146 -1.06 -6.57 4.19
C VAL A 146 -2.06 -7.72 4.26
N PHE A 147 -3.26 -7.56 3.70
CA PHE A 147 -4.30 -8.58 3.79
C PHE A 147 -3.90 -9.87 3.10
N ALA A 148 -3.28 -9.79 1.93
CA ALA A 148 -2.86 -10.98 1.20
C ALA A 148 -1.65 -11.69 1.87
N PHE A 149 -0.69 -10.95 2.43
CA PHE A 149 0.40 -11.56 3.19
C PHE A 149 -0.09 -12.18 4.51
N VAL A 150 -1.03 -11.53 5.20
CA VAL A 150 -1.68 -12.08 6.39
C VAL A 150 -2.49 -13.33 6.05
N ALA A 151 -3.22 -13.35 4.93
CA ALA A 151 -3.90 -14.54 4.44
C ALA A 151 -2.92 -15.69 4.17
N PHE A 152 -1.80 -15.40 3.49
CA PHE A 152 -0.71 -16.35 3.27
C PHE A 152 -0.14 -16.88 4.61
N ALA A 153 0.17 -16.00 5.55
CA ALA A 153 0.75 -16.37 6.84
C ALA A 153 -0.22 -17.22 7.69
N PHE A 154 -1.52 -16.92 7.65
CA PHE A 154 -2.55 -17.76 8.26
C PHE A 154 -2.70 -19.11 7.56
N ALA A 155 -2.61 -19.16 6.23
CA ALA A 155 -2.64 -20.42 5.49
C ALA A 155 -1.43 -21.31 5.83
N VAL A 156 -0.23 -20.74 5.93
CA VAL A 156 0.97 -21.44 6.44
C VAL A 156 0.74 -21.95 7.86
N ARG A 157 0.20 -21.10 8.76
CA ARG A 157 -0.08 -21.51 10.14
C ARG A 157 -1.15 -22.60 10.23
N ALA A 158 -2.15 -22.57 9.35
CA ALA A 158 -3.16 -23.62 9.23
C ALA A 158 -2.51 -24.94 8.81
N TYR A 159 -1.66 -24.91 7.78
CA TYR A 159 -0.88 -26.06 7.32
C TYR A 159 0.02 -26.65 8.41
N ASP A 160 0.67 -25.81 9.21
CA ASP A 160 1.58 -26.27 10.27
C ASP A 160 0.86 -26.90 11.46
N THR A 161 -0.36 -26.44 11.75
CA THR A 161 -1.08 -26.83 12.98
C THR A 161 -2.26 -27.76 12.75
N GLY A 162 -2.72 -27.92 11.50
CA GLY A 162 -3.94 -28.65 11.16
C GLY A 162 -5.22 -28.02 11.72
N ARG A 163 -5.18 -26.78 12.24
CA ARG A 163 -6.33 -26.14 12.91
C ARG A 163 -7.14 -25.28 11.93
N VAL A 164 -8.40 -25.66 11.74
CA VAL A 164 -9.37 -24.96 10.86
C VAL A 164 -9.50 -23.47 11.15
N ARG A 165 -9.44 -23.03 12.42
CA ARG A 165 -9.58 -21.59 12.77
C ARG A 165 -8.59 -20.67 12.05
N TYR A 166 -7.38 -21.14 11.74
CA TYR A 166 -6.41 -20.34 10.97
C TYR A 166 -6.77 -20.31 9.50
N LEU A 167 -7.34 -21.39 8.96
CA LEU A 167 -7.87 -21.40 7.59
C LEU A 167 -9.05 -20.44 7.45
N LEU A 168 -9.93 -20.35 8.45
CA LEU A 168 -11.01 -19.35 8.48
C LEU A 168 -10.44 -17.93 8.47
N ALA A 169 -9.47 -17.63 9.33
CA ALA A 169 -8.79 -16.33 9.36
C ALA A 169 -8.09 -16.00 8.02
N ALA A 170 -7.51 -17.02 7.35
CA ALA A 170 -6.95 -16.85 6.01
C ALA A 170 -8.03 -16.49 4.98
N GLY A 171 -9.19 -17.15 5.03
CA GLY A 171 -10.35 -16.83 4.18
C GLY A 171 -10.84 -15.40 4.38
N LEU A 172 -11.01 -14.96 5.63
CA LEU A 172 -11.41 -13.58 5.95
C LEU A 172 -10.41 -12.55 5.40
N ALA A 173 -9.11 -12.78 5.63
CA ALA A 173 -8.05 -11.90 5.15
C ALA A 173 -7.97 -11.88 3.62
N ALA A 174 -8.17 -13.02 2.95
CA ALA A 174 -8.25 -13.11 1.49
C ALA A 174 -9.47 -12.34 0.96
N GLY A 175 -10.63 -12.45 1.62
CA GLY A 175 -11.82 -11.66 1.29
C GLY A 175 -11.58 -10.16 1.45
N LEU A 176 -10.86 -9.71 2.48
CA LEU A 176 -10.48 -8.29 2.61
C LEU A 176 -9.52 -7.87 1.49
N ALA A 177 -8.56 -8.70 1.11
CA ALA A 177 -7.63 -8.42 0.01
C ALA A 177 -8.35 -8.22 -1.34
N THR A 178 -9.46 -8.91 -1.60
CA THR A 178 -10.22 -8.70 -2.85
C THR A 178 -10.97 -7.36 -2.87
N THR A 179 -11.19 -6.73 -1.72
CA THR A 179 -11.86 -5.41 -1.63
C THR A 179 -10.92 -4.24 -1.87
N THR A 180 -9.61 -4.46 -2.01
CA THR A 180 -8.62 -3.39 -2.13
C THR A 180 -8.27 -3.08 -3.57
N LYS A 181 -7.85 -4.08 -4.35
CA LYS A 181 -7.34 -3.88 -5.71
C LYS A 181 -7.33 -5.19 -6.51
N GLU A 182 -7.60 -5.09 -7.81
CA GLU A 182 -7.60 -6.17 -8.80
C GLU A 182 -6.28 -6.97 -8.85
N ASN A 183 -5.16 -6.35 -8.43
CA ASN A 183 -3.86 -7.00 -8.23
C ASN A 183 -3.91 -8.23 -7.29
N VAL A 184 -5.00 -8.43 -6.54
CA VAL A 184 -5.24 -9.67 -5.78
C VAL A 184 -5.10 -10.93 -6.66
N LEU A 185 -5.42 -10.87 -7.95
CA LEU A 185 -5.23 -11.99 -8.89
C LEU A 185 -3.74 -12.32 -9.10
N VAL A 186 -2.88 -11.29 -9.16
CA VAL A 186 -1.42 -11.45 -9.23
C VAL A 186 -0.90 -12.09 -7.94
N TYR A 187 -1.43 -11.68 -6.79
CA TYR A 187 -1.11 -12.30 -5.49
C TYR A 187 -1.46 -13.80 -5.46
N LEU A 188 -2.62 -14.19 -6.01
CA LEU A 188 -2.98 -15.61 -6.13
C LEU A 188 -1.98 -16.37 -7.00
N ALA A 189 -1.61 -15.83 -8.17
CA ALA A 189 -0.64 -16.45 -9.06
C ALA A 189 0.75 -16.58 -8.40
N CYS A 190 1.25 -15.51 -7.77
CA CYS A 190 2.52 -15.51 -7.06
C CYS A 190 2.50 -16.46 -5.84
N GLY A 191 1.41 -16.52 -5.09
CA GLY A 191 1.23 -17.45 -3.98
C GLY A 191 1.23 -18.91 -4.43
N LEU A 192 0.57 -19.23 -5.55
CA LEU A 192 0.64 -20.55 -6.18
C LEU A 192 2.07 -20.89 -6.62
N GLY A 193 2.76 -19.95 -7.29
CA GLY A 193 4.17 -20.10 -7.66
C GLY A 193 5.08 -20.33 -6.45
N ALA A 194 4.85 -19.62 -5.35
CA ALA A 194 5.59 -19.81 -4.09
C ALA A 194 5.36 -21.22 -3.51
N CYS A 195 4.12 -21.74 -3.56
CA CYS A 195 3.80 -23.11 -3.18
C CYS A 195 4.51 -24.13 -4.09
N VAL A 196 4.49 -23.93 -5.42
CA VAL A 196 5.20 -24.80 -6.37
C VAL A 196 6.70 -24.84 -6.08
N LEU A 197 7.34 -23.69 -5.84
CA LEU A 197 8.75 -23.63 -5.46
C LEU A 197 9.03 -24.33 -4.12
N ALA A 198 8.15 -24.15 -3.12
CA ALA A 198 8.27 -24.79 -1.82
C ALA A 198 8.14 -26.33 -1.91
N VAL A 199 7.26 -26.84 -2.78
CA VAL A 199 7.10 -28.27 -3.02
C VAL A 199 8.26 -28.81 -3.85
N GLY A 200 8.60 -28.14 -4.95
CA GLY A 200 9.67 -28.55 -5.86
C GLY A 200 11.03 -28.62 -5.16
N THR A 201 11.35 -27.68 -4.28
CA THR A 201 12.58 -27.73 -3.47
C THR A 201 12.63 -28.93 -2.53
N ARG A 202 11.51 -29.32 -1.92
CA ARG A 202 11.42 -30.53 -1.08
C ARG A 202 11.60 -31.81 -1.90
N VAL A 203 10.92 -31.91 -3.05
CA VAL A 203 11.05 -33.05 -3.96
C VAL A 203 12.49 -33.19 -4.44
N LEU A 204 13.10 -32.09 -4.90
CA LEU A 204 14.48 -32.09 -5.37
C LEU A 204 15.47 -32.45 -4.26
N SER A 205 15.20 -32.01 -3.03
CA SER A 205 16.06 -32.35 -1.88
C SER A 205 16.01 -33.85 -1.59
N ARG A 206 14.83 -34.47 -1.57
CA ARG A 206 14.70 -35.93 -1.39
C ARG A 206 15.38 -36.70 -2.52
N HIS A 207 15.14 -36.29 -3.76
CA HIS A 207 15.72 -36.94 -4.94
C HIS A 207 17.26 -36.91 -4.90
N THR A 208 17.84 -35.76 -4.57
CA THR A 208 19.29 -35.55 -4.64
C THR A 208 20.05 -35.98 -3.38
N ALA A 209 19.44 -35.89 -2.20
CA ALA A 209 20.09 -36.25 -0.93
C ALA A 209 19.90 -37.72 -0.57
N ASP A 210 18.70 -38.27 -0.78
CA ASP A 210 18.36 -39.64 -0.39
C ASP A 210 18.55 -40.65 -1.55
N GLY A 211 18.91 -40.16 -2.75
CA GLY A 211 19.02 -40.98 -3.95
C GLY A 211 17.68 -41.57 -4.42
N THR A 212 16.56 -41.06 -3.90
CA THR A 212 15.21 -41.54 -4.23
C THR A 212 14.85 -41.22 -5.67
N ALA A 213 14.19 -42.14 -6.37
CA ALA A 213 13.68 -41.85 -7.71
C ALA A 213 12.72 -40.65 -7.67
N LEU A 214 12.77 -39.78 -8.70
CA LEU A 214 11.99 -38.53 -8.71
C LEU A 214 10.48 -38.77 -8.51
N GLY A 215 9.94 -39.83 -9.13
CA GLY A 215 8.53 -40.22 -8.96
C GLY A 215 8.18 -40.60 -7.52
N THR A 216 9.06 -41.33 -6.83
CA THR A 216 8.88 -41.69 -5.42
C THR A 216 8.98 -40.46 -4.52
N ALA A 217 9.98 -39.60 -4.73
CA ALA A 217 10.15 -38.35 -4.00
C ALA A 217 8.91 -37.43 -4.14
N LEU A 218 8.32 -37.37 -5.34
CA LEU A 218 7.08 -36.65 -5.60
C LEU A 218 5.89 -37.30 -4.88
N GLY A 219 5.75 -38.62 -4.97
CA GLY A 219 4.69 -39.39 -4.31
C GLY A 219 4.67 -39.18 -2.80
N GLU A 220 5.81 -39.40 -2.14
CA GLU A 220 5.95 -39.21 -0.70
C GLU A 220 5.75 -37.76 -0.26
N THR A 221 6.17 -36.78 -1.07
CA THR A 221 5.98 -35.35 -0.75
C THR A 221 4.50 -35.01 -0.84
N THR A 222 3.81 -35.51 -1.86
CA THR A 222 2.37 -35.36 -2.06
C THR A 222 1.59 -36.01 -0.92
N GLU A 223 1.98 -37.22 -0.50
CA GLU A 223 1.38 -37.91 0.63
C GLU A 223 1.55 -37.11 1.93
N THR A 224 2.77 -36.61 2.20
CA THR A 224 3.06 -35.77 3.37
C THR A 224 2.18 -34.51 3.39
N ILE A 225 2.04 -33.83 2.24
CA ILE A 225 1.23 -32.62 2.12
C ILE A 225 -0.25 -32.95 2.29
N SER A 226 -0.75 -33.99 1.61
CA SER A 226 -2.14 -34.40 1.70
C SER A 226 -2.52 -34.79 3.14
N GLY A 227 -1.65 -35.50 3.86
CA GLY A 227 -1.83 -35.84 5.27
C GLY A 227 -1.98 -34.61 6.16
N ARG A 228 -1.24 -33.54 5.89
CA ARG A 228 -1.35 -32.25 6.62
C ARG A 228 -2.56 -31.42 6.22
N LEU A 229 -3.03 -31.54 4.98
CA LEU A 229 -4.21 -30.81 4.49
C LEU A 229 -5.52 -31.51 4.86
N ARG A 230 -5.54 -32.84 5.03
CA ARG A 230 -6.75 -33.62 5.40
C ARG A 230 -7.52 -33.04 6.59
N PRO A 231 -6.90 -32.68 7.73
CA PRO A 231 -7.61 -32.07 8.86
C PRO A 231 -8.25 -30.71 8.55
N LEU A 232 -7.79 -30.03 7.51
CA LEU A 232 -8.29 -28.71 7.11
C LEU A 232 -9.47 -28.79 6.12
N LEU A 233 -9.70 -29.94 5.48
CA LEU A 233 -10.75 -30.11 4.46
C LEU A 233 -12.15 -29.66 4.94
N PRO A 234 -12.61 -29.99 6.16
CA PRO A 234 -13.91 -29.52 6.65
C PRO A 234 -13.99 -27.99 6.78
N GLY A 235 -12.85 -27.32 6.91
CA GLY A 235 -12.74 -25.87 7.04
C GLY A 235 -12.74 -25.10 5.72
N VAL A 236 -12.57 -25.77 4.57
CA VAL A 236 -12.44 -25.11 3.26
C VAL A 236 -13.73 -24.37 2.89
N GLY A 237 -14.88 -25.04 2.94
CA GLY A 237 -16.18 -24.42 2.66
C GLY A 237 -16.46 -23.21 3.55
N PRO A 238 -16.38 -23.35 4.89
CA PRO A 238 -16.53 -22.22 5.82
C PRO A 238 -15.53 -21.08 5.60
N ALA A 239 -14.27 -21.36 5.23
CA ALA A 239 -13.29 -20.32 4.92
C ALA A 239 -13.64 -19.54 3.64
N LEU A 240 -14.13 -20.24 2.60
CA LEU A 240 -14.61 -19.60 1.38
C LEU A 240 -15.85 -18.74 1.65
N LEU A 241 -16.80 -19.24 2.45
CA LEU A 241 -17.96 -18.47 2.88
C LEU A 241 -17.55 -17.22 3.66
N LEU A 242 -16.54 -17.33 4.54
CA LEU A 242 -16.03 -16.19 5.29
C LEU A 242 -15.27 -15.18 4.40
N ALA A 243 -14.63 -15.64 3.32
CA ALA A 243 -14.03 -14.77 2.32
C ALA A 243 -15.08 -13.98 1.51
N LEU A 244 -16.30 -14.54 1.34
CA LEU A 244 -17.40 -13.83 0.70
C LEU A 244 -17.95 -12.68 1.55
N VAL A 245 -17.84 -12.74 2.88
CA VAL A 245 -18.42 -11.71 3.75
C VAL A 245 -17.87 -10.30 3.45
N PRO A 246 -16.55 -10.06 3.41
CA PRO A 246 -16.02 -8.77 2.98
C PRO A 246 -16.47 -8.37 1.57
N ILE A 247 -16.51 -9.32 0.63
CA ILE A 247 -16.92 -9.04 -0.75
C ILE A 247 -18.35 -8.48 -0.77
N LEU A 248 -19.28 -9.11 -0.05
CA LEU A 248 -20.66 -8.63 0.07
C LEU A 248 -20.71 -7.26 0.75
N VAL A 249 -20.05 -7.09 1.89
CA VAL A 249 -20.06 -5.82 2.64
C VAL A 249 -19.55 -4.65 1.79
N PHE A 250 -18.51 -4.89 0.99
CA PHE A 250 -17.78 -3.82 0.30
C PHE A 250 -18.28 -3.56 -1.12
N TYR A 251 -18.72 -4.57 -1.86
CA TYR A 251 -19.15 -4.42 -3.25
C TYR A 251 -20.66 -4.26 -3.44
N THR A 252 -21.49 -4.55 -2.43
CA THR A 252 -22.92 -4.25 -2.52
C THR A 252 -23.15 -2.72 -2.57
N PRO A 253 -23.95 -2.21 -3.53
CA PRO A 253 -24.26 -0.78 -3.67
C PRO A 253 -24.92 -0.15 -2.42
N ARG A 254 -24.84 1.18 -2.32
CA ARG A 254 -25.46 1.95 -1.22
C ARG A 254 -26.21 3.18 -1.72
N GLY A 255 -27.29 3.52 -1.01
CA GLY A 255 -28.05 4.76 -1.18
C GLY A 255 -29.13 4.72 -2.27
N VAL A 256 -28.84 4.23 -3.48
CA VAL A 256 -29.82 4.20 -4.58
C VAL A 256 -29.62 2.95 -5.46
N GLY A 257 -30.68 2.13 -5.64
CA GLY A 257 -30.68 0.88 -6.43
C GLY A 257 -30.97 -0.39 -5.60
N GLU A 258 -31.44 -1.46 -6.25
CA GLU A 258 -31.73 -2.79 -5.67
C GLU A 258 -30.49 -3.45 -5.02
N PRO A 259 -30.72 -4.43 -4.14
CA PRO A 259 -30.78 -4.24 -2.69
C PRO A 259 -29.55 -3.50 -2.16
N ALA A 260 -29.74 -2.30 -1.63
CA ALA A 260 -28.71 -1.68 -0.81
C ALA A 260 -28.34 -2.60 0.36
N PHE A 261 -27.05 -2.67 0.75
CA PHE A 261 -26.58 -3.58 1.81
C PHE A 261 -27.43 -3.51 3.11
N GLY A 262 -27.95 -2.33 3.46
CA GLY A 262 -28.83 -2.14 4.61
C GLY A 262 -30.20 -2.83 4.51
N ALA A 263 -30.71 -3.07 3.29
CA ALA A 263 -31.98 -3.75 3.05
C ALA A 263 -31.91 -5.25 3.34
N LEU A 264 -30.71 -5.87 3.28
CA LEU A 264 -30.53 -7.31 3.53
C LEU A 264 -30.94 -7.73 4.95
N LEU A 265 -30.91 -6.82 5.92
CA LEU A 265 -31.36 -7.08 7.29
C LEU A 265 -32.89 -7.15 7.39
N GLY A 266 -33.61 -6.38 6.57
CA GLY A 266 -35.06 -6.35 6.54
C GLY A 266 -35.67 -7.36 5.57
N GLU A 267 -34.96 -7.69 4.48
CA GLU A 267 -35.42 -8.58 3.42
C GLU A 267 -34.33 -9.61 3.02
N PRO A 268 -34.17 -10.69 3.79
CA PRO A 268 -33.14 -11.71 3.52
C PRO A 268 -33.28 -12.42 2.17
N THR A 269 -34.46 -12.38 1.55
CA THR A 269 -34.71 -12.93 0.21
C THR A 269 -33.90 -12.24 -0.89
N LEU A 270 -33.36 -11.05 -0.61
CA LEU A 270 -32.50 -10.28 -1.51
C LEU A 270 -31.04 -10.76 -1.51
N LEU A 271 -30.66 -11.68 -0.62
CA LEU A 271 -29.29 -12.17 -0.49
C LEU A 271 -28.72 -12.77 -1.79
N PRO A 272 -29.43 -13.63 -2.55
CA PRO A 272 -28.90 -14.15 -3.82
C PRO A 272 -28.61 -13.06 -4.84
N ALA A 273 -29.47 -12.03 -4.93
CA ALA A 273 -29.26 -10.89 -5.82
C ALA A 273 -28.05 -10.06 -5.40
N ALA A 274 -27.91 -9.78 -4.09
CA ALA A 274 -26.76 -9.06 -3.55
C ALA A 274 -25.44 -9.82 -3.77
N VAL A 275 -25.45 -11.15 -3.62
CA VAL A 275 -24.30 -12.01 -3.93
C VAL A 275 -23.96 -11.92 -5.42
N GLY A 276 -24.95 -12.03 -6.31
CA GLY A 276 -24.75 -11.90 -7.76
C GLY A 276 -24.12 -10.56 -8.14
N GLN A 277 -24.63 -9.45 -7.60
CA GLN A 277 -24.12 -8.10 -7.86
C GLN A 277 -22.71 -7.88 -7.30
N ALA A 278 -22.46 -8.28 -6.05
CA ALA A 278 -21.16 -8.11 -5.39
C ALA A 278 -20.05 -9.01 -5.98
N THR A 279 -20.40 -10.05 -6.74
CA THR A 279 -19.45 -10.97 -7.38
C THR A 279 -19.41 -10.77 -8.89
N LEU A 280 -20.37 -11.33 -9.63
CA LEU A 280 -20.43 -11.30 -11.09
C LEU A 280 -20.64 -9.87 -11.61
N GLY A 281 -21.57 -9.10 -11.03
CA GLY A 281 -21.80 -7.71 -11.47
C GLY A 281 -20.57 -6.81 -11.29
N THR A 282 -19.83 -7.02 -10.19
CA THR A 282 -18.55 -6.35 -9.93
C THR A 282 -17.48 -6.75 -10.95
N TRP A 283 -17.41 -8.04 -11.29
CA TRP A 283 -16.51 -8.54 -12.32
C TRP A 283 -16.83 -7.98 -13.71
N GLU A 284 -18.10 -7.95 -14.09
CA GLU A 284 -18.57 -7.36 -15.35
C GLU A 284 -18.24 -5.87 -15.41
N THR A 285 -18.48 -5.13 -14.33
CA THR A 285 -18.11 -3.70 -14.23
C THR A 285 -16.61 -3.50 -14.37
N PHE A 286 -15.78 -4.38 -13.78
CA PHE A 286 -14.33 -4.32 -13.91
C PHE A 286 -13.85 -4.62 -15.34
N VAL A 287 -14.38 -5.69 -15.95
CA VAL A 287 -14.00 -6.12 -17.32
C VAL A 287 -14.49 -5.14 -18.39
N GLY A 288 -15.62 -4.48 -18.16
CA GLY A 288 -16.09 -3.38 -19.01
C GLY A 288 -15.38 -2.04 -18.78
N GLY A 289 -14.51 -1.95 -17.76
CA GLY A 289 -13.80 -0.73 -17.37
C GLY A 289 -12.42 -0.59 -18.00
N ILE A 290 -11.82 0.59 -17.79
CA ILE A 290 -10.54 1.00 -18.39
C ILE A 290 -9.36 0.07 -18.07
N TRP A 291 -9.39 -0.64 -16.94
CA TRP A 291 -8.26 -1.47 -16.49
C TRP A 291 -8.17 -2.82 -17.21
N ALA A 292 -9.31 -3.32 -17.69
CA ALA A 292 -9.36 -4.52 -18.50
C ALA A 292 -9.00 -4.24 -19.97
N ASP A 293 -9.09 -2.98 -20.42
CA ASP A 293 -8.63 -2.57 -21.74
C ASP A 293 -7.10 -2.71 -21.85
N SER A 294 -6.65 -3.34 -22.93
CA SER A 294 -5.23 -3.48 -23.25
C SER A 294 -4.59 -2.15 -23.68
N ALA A 295 -5.35 -1.22 -24.24
CA ALA A 295 -4.82 0.08 -24.69
C ALA A 295 -4.28 0.91 -23.52
N THR A 296 -4.91 0.83 -22.35
CA THR A 296 -4.47 1.50 -21.11
C THR A 296 -3.15 0.95 -20.57
N ARG A 297 -2.72 -0.23 -21.05
CA ARG A 297 -1.47 -0.91 -20.66
C ARG A 297 -0.43 -0.93 -21.77
N ASP A 298 -0.69 -0.24 -22.89
CA ASP A 298 0.25 -0.19 -24.00
C ASP A 298 1.37 0.81 -23.70
N HIS A 299 2.53 0.31 -23.33
CA HIS A 299 3.71 1.12 -23.04
C HIS A 299 5.00 0.30 -23.30
N PRO A 300 6.14 0.96 -23.56
CA PRO A 300 7.40 0.25 -23.67
C PRO A 300 7.78 -0.35 -22.31
N TYR A 301 8.04 -1.65 -22.28
CA TYR A 301 8.33 -2.38 -21.04
C TYR A 301 9.65 -1.94 -20.38
N LEU A 302 10.72 -1.78 -21.17
CA LEU A 302 12.06 -1.54 -20.63
C LEU A 302 12.17 -0.22 -19.82
N PRO A 303 11.66 0.94 -20.28
CA PRO A 303 11.64 2.15 -19.47
C PRO A 303 10.89 1.99 -18.13
N TYR A 304 9.77 1.28 -18.14
CA TYR A 304 8.99 1.01 -16.93
C TYR A 304 9.75 0.11 -15.94
N LEU A 305 10.38 -0.96 -16.45
CA LEU A 305 11.22 -1.84 -15.64
C LEU A 305 12.41 -1.07 -15.04
N LEU A 306 13.11 -0.26 -15.84
CA LEU A 306 14.26 0.51 -15.37
C LEU A 306 13.87 1.54 -14.31
N HIS A 307 12.77 2.28 -14.53
CA HIS A 307 12.22 3.17 -13.51
C HIS A 307 11.89 2.40 -12.23
N PHE A 308 11.21 1.26 -12.34
CA PHE A 308 10.80 0.45 -11.20
C PHE A 308 11.99 -0.11 -10.41
N VAL A 309 13.02 -0.61 -11.09
CA VAL A 309 14.27 -1.04 -10.46
C VAL A 309 14.97 0.15 -9.78
N GLY A 310 14.93 1.34 -10.39
CA GLY A 310 15.42 2.58 -9.76
C GLY A 310 14.71 2.89 -8.44
N ILE A 311 13.37 2.75 -8.39
CA ILE A 311 12.59 2.91 -7.15
C ILE A 311 13.04 1.92 -6.08
N LEU A 312 13.19 0.63 -6.43
CA LEU A 312 13.66 -0.40 -5.49
C LEU A 312 15.10 -0.13 -5.02
N ALA A 313 15.97 0.36 -5.89
CA ALA A 313 17.36 0.68 -5.56
C ALA A 313 17.44 1.85 -4.57
N VAL A 314 16.58 2.85 -4.68
CA VAL A 314 16.55 3.97 -3.73
C VAL A 314 15.84 3.57 -2.44
N GLY A 315 14.62 3.05 -2.55
CA GLY A 315 13.72 2.82 -1.41
C GLY A 315 13.99 1.55 -0.60
N SER A 316 14.62 0.52 -1.18
CA SER A 316 14.71 -0.82 -0.58
C SER A 316 15.96 -1.61 -0.95
N ALA A 317 17.05 -0.96 -1.37
CA ALA A 317 18.30 -1.67 -1.75
C ALA A 317 18.79 -2.62 -0.64
N VAL A 318 18.78 -2.17 0.62
CA VAL A 318 19.21 -2.99 1.76
C VAL A 318 18.36 -4.25 1.90
N SER A 319 17.03 -4.10 1.92
CA SER A 319 16.09 -5.23 2.01
C SER A 319 16.28 -6.20 0.84
N TYR A 320 16.44 -5.67 -0.39
CA TYR A 320 16.64 -6.49 -1.59
C TYR A 320 17.98 -7.25 -1.56
N THR A 321 19.08 -6.58 -1.21
CA THR A 321 20.41 -7.21 -1.09
C THR A 321 20.41 -8.29 -0.01
N LEU A 322 19.82 -8.01 1.15
CA LEU A 322 19.67 -9.00 2.21
C LEU A 322 18.80 -10.18 1.76
N ALA A 323 17.74 -9.93 0.99
CA ALA A 323 16.89 -10.99 0.43
C ALA A 323 17.68 -11.90 -0.51
N VAL A 324 18.45 -11.33 -1.44
CA VAL A 324 19.35 -12.10 -2.33
C VAL A 324 20.33 -12.93 -1.49
N GLY A 325 20.99 -12.33 -0.51
CA GLY A 325 21.93 -13.03 0.37
C GLY A 325 21.27 -14.16 1.17
N GLY A 326 20.07 -13.92 1.71
CA GLY A 326 19.29 -14.92 2.44
C GLY A 326 18.84 -16.08 1.55
N THR A 327 18.36 -15.80 0.33
CA THR A 327 18.00 -16.82 -0.65
C THR A 327 19.21 -17.66 -1.05
N VAL A 328 20.34 -17.02 -1.41
CA VAL A 328 21.57 -17.72 -1.76
C VAL A 328 22.04 -18.59 -0.59
N ARG A 329 22.03 -18.07 0.64
CA ARG A 329 22.40 -18.81 1.84
C ARG A 329 21.52 -20.05 2.02
N GLU A 330 20.21 -19.91 1.84
CA GLU A 330 19.24 -20.99 2.00
C GLU A 330 19.43 -22.07 0.92
N LEU A 331 19.63 -21.69 -0.34
CA LEU A 331 19.94 -22.62 -1.43
C LEU A 331 21.28 -23.31 -1.21
N TRP A 332 22.28 -22.59 -0.71
CA TRP A 332 23.62 -23.12 -0.48
C TRP A 332 23.74 -24.04 0.74
N ARG A 333 22.88 -23.87 1.76
CA ARG A 333 22.67 -24.90 2.81
C ARG A 333 22.32 -26.25 2.19
N GLY A 334 21.44 -26.23 1.18
CA GLY A 334 21.10 -27.42 0.41
C GLY A 334 22.28 -27.97 -0.41
N VAL A 335 23.21 -27.13 -0.85
CA VAL A 335 24.34 -27.55 -1.70
C VAL A 335 25.53 -28.11 -0.93
N ARG A 336 26.09 -27.37 0.05
CA ARG A 336 27.38 -27.71 0.67
C ARG A 336 27.38 -29.04 1.42
N HIS A 337 26.26 -29.42 2.00
CA HIS A 337 26.17 -30.68 2.75
C HIS A 337 26.02 -31.91 1.84
N ARG A 338 25.79 -31.72 0.53
CA ARG A 338 25.91 -32.79 -0.47
C ARG A 338 27.35 -33.31 -0.63
N SER A 339 28.35 -32.52 -0.22
CA SER A 339 29.77 -32.84 -0.41
C SER A 339 30.42 -33.51 0.80
N SER A 340 29.77 -33.53 1.97
CA SER A 340 30.31 -34.18 3.17
C SER A 340 29.69 -35.56 3.34
N SER A 341 30.50 -36.62 3.29
CA SER A 341 30.13 -38.04 3.47
C SER A 341 29.59 -38.42 4.86
N ALA A 342 29.27 -37.43 5.71
CA ALA A 342 28.71 -37.66 7.03
C ALA A 342 27.19 -37.81 6.95
N VAL A 343 26.71 -39.00 7.33
CA VAL A 343 25.32 -39.48 7.37
C VAL A 343 24.49 -38.73 8.44
N SER A 344 24.40 -37.41 8.35
CA SER A 344 23.49 -36.60 9.16
C SER A 344 22.58 -35.83 8.22
N ALA A 345 21.37 -36.33 8.04
CA ALA A 345 20.30 -35.74 7.22
C ALA A 345 20.15 -34.25 7.53
N SER A 346 20.69 -33.40 6.66
CA SER A 346 20.47 -31.95 6.78
C SER A 346 19.07 -31.63 6.26
N PRO A 347 18.33 -30.74 6.94
CA PRO A 347 16.98 -30.38 6.50
C PRO A 347 17.01 -29.70 5.13
N ALA A 348 16.09 -30.10 4.25
CA ALA A 348 15.86 -29.47 2.96
C ALA A 348 15.73 -27.94 3.06
N PRO A 349 16.06 -27.16 2.00
CA PRO A 349 15.82 -25.73 1.98
C PRO A 349 14.39 -25.41 2.41
N ARG A 350 14.23 -24.43 3.28
CA ARG A 350 12.93 -24.06 3.83
C ARG A 350 12.07 -23.50 2.72
N GLY A 351 11.02 -24.25 2.38
CA GLY A 351 10.08 -23.88 1.32
C GLY A 351 9.45 -22.50 1.53
N LEU A 352 9.26 -22.06 2.79
CA LEU A 352 8.82 -20.69 3.10
C LEU A 352 9.77 -19.65 2.48
N VAL A 353 11.07 -19.74 2.76
CA VAL A 353 12.08 -18.75 2.34
C VAL A 353 12.22 -18.73 0.82
N VAL A 354 12.32 -19.91 0.19
CA VAL A 354 12.47 -20.01 -1.27
C VAL A 354 11.19 -19.60 -2.00
N GLY A 355 10.02 -19.97 -1.47
CA GLY A 355 8.73 -19.59 -2.04
C GLY A 355 8.52 -18.08 -2.02
N THR A 356 8.74 -17.42 -0.88
CA THR A 356 8.61 -15.96 -0.76
C THR A 356 9.69 -15.21 -1.55
N ALA A 357 10.89 -15.79 -1.70
CA ALA A 357 11.91 -15.25 -2.58
C ALA A 357 11.44 -15.26 -4.05
N GLY A 358 10.95 -16.40 -4.54
CA GLY A 358 10.42 -16.52 -5.89
C GLY A 358 9.25 -15.56 -6.15
N TRP A 359 8.33 -15.44 -5.20
CA TRP A 359 7.26 -14.45 -5.25
C TRP A 359 7.82 -13.05 -5.50
N GLY A 360 8.68 -12.57 -4.60
CA GLY A 360 9.19 -11.21 -4.67
C GLY A 360 10.04 -10.95 -5.92
N PHE A 361 10.96 -11.86 -6.27
CA PHE A 361 11.82 -11.68 -7.45
C PHE A 361 11.04 -11.72 -8.77
N VAL A 362 10.05 -12.60 -8.92
CA VAL A 362 9.19 -12.60 -10.12
C VAL A 362 8.35 -11.32 -10.18
N SER A 363 7.92 -10.79 -9.03
CA SER A 363 7.16 -9.54 -8.96
C SER A 363 7.95 -8.34 -9.50
N VAL A 364 9.29 -8.34 -9.42
CA VAL A 364 10.13 -7.29 -10.04
C VAL A 364 9.91 -7.20 -11.56
N LEU A 365 9.68 -8.34 -12.20
CA LEU A 365 9.47 -8.44 -13.64
C LEU A 365 7.99 -8.33 -14.01
N GLY A 366 7.10 -8.86 -13.17
CA GLY A 366 5.67 -8.93 -13.46
C GLY A 366 4.94 -7.59 -13.36
N TYR A 367 5.21 -6.79 -12.32
CA TYR A 367 4.48 -5.53 -12.11
C TYR A 367 4.70 -4.49 -13.21
N PRO A 368 5.93 -4.29 -13.74
CA PRO A 368 6.14 -3.38 -14.85
C PRO A 368 5.50 -3.82 -16.18
N LEU A 369 4.99 -5.06 -16.31
CA LEU A 369 4.23 -5.48 -17.50
C LEU A 369 2.76 -5.08 -17.49
N GLY A 370 2.19 -4.86 -16.29
CA GLY A 370 0.75 -4.73 -16.11
C GLY A 370 0.28 -3.35 -15.64
N THR A 371 1.21 -2.41 -15.45
CA THR A 371 0.91 -1.09 -14.90
C THR A 371 0.69 -0.07 -16.00
N ASP A 372 -0.31 0.79 -15.84
CA ASP A 372 -0.65 1.89 -16.75
C ASP A 372 0.25 3.12 -16.55
N VAL A 373 0.81 3.27 -15.35
CA VAL A 373 1.69 4.38 -14.97
C VAL A 373 2.98 3.87 -14.34
N MET A 374 4.00 4.71 -14.35
CA MET A 374 5.25 4.50 -13.61
C MET A 374 5.02 4.66 -12.09
N ALA A 375 4.28 3.73 -11.49
CA ALA A 375 3.82 3.75 -10.12
C ALA A 375 4.89 3.24 -9.12
N PRO A 376 5.47 4.11 -8.27
CA PRO A 376 6.48 3.69 -7.30
C PRO A 376 5.95 2.75 -6.20
N TRP A 377 4.66 2.87 -5.85
CA TRP A 377 4.01 2.06 -4.80
C TRP A 377 3.93 0.57 -5.11
N LEU A 378 4.10 0.16 -6.37
CA LEU A 378 4.13 -1.26 -6.74
C LEU A 378 5.28 -2.01 -6.07
N GLY A 379 6.33 -1.31 -5.61
CA GLY A 379 7.44 -1.90 -4.88
C GLY A 379 7.00 -2.57 -3.57
N VAL A 380 5.88 -2.15 -2.98
CA VAL A 380 5.29 -2.79 -1.79
C VAL A 380 5.04 -4.28 -2.04
N HIS A 381 4.57 -4.63 -3.23
CA HIS A 381 4.25 -6.01 -3.60
C HIS A 381 5.48 -6.90 -3.80
N VAL A 382 6.65 -6.30 -4.01
CA VAL A 382 7.95 -6.98 -4.09
C VAL A 382 8.53 -7.15 -2.68
N ILE A 383 8.56 -6.08 -1.89
CA ILE A 383 9.32 -6.06 -0.64
C ILE A 383 8.63 -6.84 0.48
N VAL A 384 7.29 -6.82 0.55
CA VAL A 384 6.54 -7.58 1.57
C VAL A 384 6.91 -9.07 1.57
N PRO A 385 6.86 -9.81 0.44
CA PRO A 385 7.32 -11.20 0.42
C PRO A 385 8.85 -11.32 0.59
N LEU A 386 9.66 -10.40 0.01
CA LEU A 386 11.13 -10.44 0.18
C LEU A 386 11.60 -10.16 1.61
N ALA A 387 10.76 -9.62 2.49
CA ALA A 387 11.12 -9.41 3.89
C ALA A 387 11.52 -10.71 4.60
N VAL A 388 10.91 -11.85 4.20
CA VAL A 388 11.24 -13.17 4.76
C VAL A 388 12.69 -13.58 4.45
N PRO A 389 13.11 -13.71 3.18
CA PRO A 389 14.51 -13.99 2.87
C PRO A 389 15.45 -12.87 3.33
N ALA A 390 15.02 -11.60 3.36
CA ALA A 390 15.83 -10.50 3.87
C ALA A 390 16.17 -10.68 5.36
N GLY A 391 15.19 -11.04 6.19
CA GLY A 391 15.42 -11.34 7.61
C GLY A 391 16.39 -12.52 7.81
N VAL A 392 16.26 -13.57 7.00
CA VAL A 392 17.21 -14.70 7.00
C VAL A 392 18.61 -14.26 6.61
N GLY A 393 18.75 -13.41 5.58
CA GLY A 393 20.02 -12.84 5.15
C GLY A 393 20.68 -11.98 6.23
N LEU A 394 19.90 -11.13 6.91
CA LEU A 394 20.37 -10.30 8.01
C LEU A 394 20.91 -11.15 9.17
N VAL A 395 20.15 -12.17 9.59
CA VAL A 395 20.60 -13.07 10.66
C VAL A 395 21.83 -13.87 10.25
N ALA A 396 21.92 -14.30 9.00
CA ALA A 396 23.11 -14.98 8.49
C ALA A 396 24.37 -14.08 8.57
N LEU A 397 24.24 -12.81 8.20
CA LEU A 397 25.32 -11.82 8.30
C LEU A 397 25.74 -11.59 9.76
N LEU A 398 24.77 -11.36 10.66
CA LEU A 398 25.04 -11.13 12.09
C LEU A 398 25.69 -12.34 12.75
N ARG A 399 25.22 -13.56 12.45
CA ARG A 399 25.81 -14.80 12.96
C ARG A 399 27.22 -15.00 12.44
N TRP A 400 27.48 -14.65 11.18
CA TRP A 400 28.83 -14.71 10.62
C TRP A 400 29.79 -13.78 11.36
N GLY A 401 29.42 -12.53 11.59
CA GLY A 401 30.24 -11.59 12.37
C GLY A 401 30.45 -12.06 13.82
N SER A 402 29.40 -12.54 14.47
CA SER A 402 29.46 -13.06 15.84
C SER A 402 30.39 -14.28 15.96
N GLU A 403 30.35 -15.18 14.97
CA GLU A 403 31.21 -16.36 14.95
C GLU A 403 32.68 -16.01 14.74
N ARG A 404 32.97 -15.05 13.84
CA ARG A 404 34.34 -14.53 13.65
C ARG A 404 34.90 -13.90 14.92
N LEU A 405 34.06 -13.19 15.67
CA LEU A 405 34.45 -12.62 16.95
C LEU A 405 34.82 -13.71 17.97
N ARG A 406 34.04 -14.80 18.05
CA ARG A 406 34.34 -15.95 18.95
C ARG A 406 35.63 -16.66 18.56
N GLN A 407 35.93 -16.72 17.27
CA GLN A 407 37.16 -17.31 16.72
C GLN A 407 38.40 -16.41 16.90
N GLY A 408 38.26 -15.22 17.47
CA GLY A 408 39.36 -14.27 17.70
C GLY A 408 39.66 -13.35 16.52
N ASP A 409 38.97 -13.50 15.39
CA ASP A 409 39.10 -12.62 14.22
C ASP A 409 38.28 -11.33 14.41
N ARG A 410 38.86 -10.41 15.19
CA ARG A 410 38.26 -9.11 15.50
C ARG A 410 38.15 -8.20 14.28
N ALA A 411 39.04 -8.35 13.30
CA ALA A 411 39.05 -7.53 12.10
C ALA A 411 37.81 -7.81 11.24
N THR A 412 37.54 -9.08 10.94
CA THR A 412 36.34 -9.46 10.18
C THR A 412 35.06 -9.16 10.97
N ALA A 413 35.03 -9.42 12.28
CA ALA A 413 33.88 -9.09 13.11
C ALA A 413 33.59 -7.57 13.12
N GLY A 414 34.63 -6.74 13.21
CA GLY A 414 34.53 -5.29 13.12
C GLY A 414 34.04 -4.82 11.75
N ALA A 415 34.52 -5.43 10.67
CA ALA A 415 34.04 -5.14 9.32
C ALA A 415 32.55 -5.47 9.15
N VAL A 416 32.07 -6.61 9.67
CA VAL A 416 30.65 -6.97 9.64
C VAL A 416 29.80 -5.96 10.42
N LEU A 417 30.25 -5.55 11.62
CA LEU A 417 29.57 -4.53 12.40
C LEU A 417 29.48 -3.19 11.64
N LEU A 418 30.58 -2.76 11.01
CA LEU A 418 30.60 -1.56 10.18
C LEU A 418 29.60 -1.65 9.03
N VAL A 419 29.55 -2.79 8.32
CA VAL A 419 28.55 -3.02 7.27
C VAL A 419 27.13 -2.90 7.82
N CYS A 420 26.81 -3.53 8.96
CA CYS A 420 25.50 -3.42 9.57
C CYS A 420 25.13 -1.97 9.95
N LEU A 421 26.09 -1.20 10.48
CA LEU A 421 25.88 0.22 10.80
C LEU A 421 25.64 1.06 9.55
N LEU A 422 26.37 0.80 8.47
CA LEU A 422 26.17 1.49 7.18
C LEU A 422 24.80 1.16 6.58
N LEU A 423 24.39 -0.12 6.59
CA LEU A 423 23.07 -0.54 6.11
C LEU A 423 21.94 0.12 6.94
N GLY A 424 22.06 0.12 8.26
CA GLY A 424 21.09 0.77 9.15
C GLY A 424 21.04 2.28 8.95
N SER A 425 22.19 2.93 8.75
CA SER A 425 22.28 4.37 8.48
C SER A 425 21.66 4.74 7.14
N GLN A 426 21.88 3.92 6.10
CA GLN A 426 21.25 4.11 4.79
C GLN A 426 19.72 4.01 4.90
N VAL A 427 19.20 3.00 5.60
CA VAL A 427 17.76 2.83 5.82
C VAL A 427 17.17 4.03 6.55
N ALA A 428 17.81 4.46 7.64
CA ALA A 428 17.36 5.62 8.41
C ALA A 428 17.40 6.92 7.60
N PHE A 429 18.47 7.13 6.81
CA PHE A 429 18.63 8.31 5.96
C PHE A 429 17.56 8.38 4.86
N VAL A 430 17.33 7.28 4.13
CA VAL A 430 16.31 7.24 3.08
C VAL A 430 14.91 7.37 3.68
N ALA A 431 14.63 6.70 4.80
CA ALA A 431 13.36 6.85 5.51
C ALA A 431 13.11 8.31 5.90
N TYR A 432 14.13 8.99 6.46
CA TYR A 432 14.04 10.40 6.86
C TYR A 432 13.77 11.33 5.66
N THR A 433 14.62 11.27 4.64
CA THR A 433 14.59 12.20 3.49
C THR A 433 13.39 11.99 2.57
N THR A 434 12.71 10.86 2.66
CA THR A 434 11.55 10.59 1.80
C THR A 434 10.22 10.71 2.55
N SER A 435 10.18 10.36 3.84
CA SER A 435 8.92 10.27 4.59
C SER A 435 8.66 11.44 5.56
N TYR A 436 9.69 12.21 5.92
CA TYR A 436 9.60 13.23 6.98
C TYR A 436 10.12 14.62 6.62
N THR A 437 10.85 14.79 5.51
CA THR A 437 11.25 16.13 5.04
C THR A 437 10.18 16.72 4.11
N THR A 438 9.71 17.93 4.41
CA THR A 438 8.69 18.65 3.65
C THR A 438 9.15 20.09 3.32
N PRO A 439 8.81 20.64 2.13
CA PRO A 439 8.51 19.96 0.88
C PRO A 439 9.80 19.79 0.04
N THR A 440 10.18 18.55 -0.26
CA THR A 440 11.11 18.29 -1.39
C THR A 440 10.59 17.21 -2.36
N PRO A 441 9.36 17.31 -2.91
CA PRO A 441 8.82 16.36 -3.88
C PRO A 441 9.74 16.18 -5.10
N ARG A 442 10.34 17.26 -5.60
CA ARG A 442 11.23 17.26 -6.78
C ARG A 442 12.54 16.49 -6.58
N VAL A 443 12.94 16.25 -5.33
CA VAL A 443 14.17 15.51 -4.98
C VAL A 443 13.83 14.11 -4.45
N ASN A 444 12.56 13.86 -4.10
CA ASN A 444 12.11 12.58 -3.60
C ASN A 444 11.85 11.61 -4.76
N ALA A 445 12.79 10.67 -4.98
CA ALA A 445 12.67 9.65 -6.02
C ALA A 445 11.43 8.74 -5.86
N MET A 446 10.80 8.68 -4.68
CA MET A 446 9.56 7.92 -4.45
C MET A 446 8.28 8.73 -4.75
N ALA A 447 8.39 10.02 -5.08
CA ALA A 447 7.26 10.84 -5.51
C ALA A 447 6.82 10.45 -6.93
N GLN A 448 5.50 10.33 -7.13
CA GLN A 448 4.90 10.12 -8.44
C GLN A 448 4.45 11.46 -9.02
N GLY A 449 4.26 11.53 -10.35
CA GLY A 449 3.94 12.75 -11.09
C GLY A 449 2.78 13.60 -10.53
N ALA A 450 1.80 13.01 -9.85
CA ALA A 450 0.64 13.70 -9.29
C ALA A 450 0.79 14.11 -7.81
N GLN A 451 2.00 13.97 -7.24
CA GLN A 451 2.38 14.63 -5.99
C GLN A 451 2.61 16.11 -6.28
N PRO A 452 2.02 17.07 -5.54
CA PRO A 452 2.35 18.49 -5.68
C PRO A 452 3.86 18.74 -5.60
N GLY A 453 4.37 19.63 -6.46
CA GLY A 453 5.79 19.94 -6.57
C GLY A 453 6.27 21.00 -5.57
N ASP A 454 5.34 21.84 -5.10
CA ASP A 454 5.57 22.95 -4.17
C ASP A 454 4.88 22.73 -2.83
N ASP A 455 5.19 23.59 -1.85
CA ASP A 455 4.42 23.70 -0.62
C ASP A 455 3.06 24.32 -0.92
N LEU A 456 1.97 23.60 -0.64
CA LEU A 456 0.61 24.13 -0.81
C LEU A 456 0.03 24.67 0.49
N ASP A 457 0.74 24.64 1.63
CA ASP A 457 0.21 25.10 2.91
C ASP A 457 -0.32 26.55 2.85
N PRO A 458 0.33 27.53 2.17
CA PRO A 458 -0.22 28.86 2.01
C PRO A 458 -1.51 28.89 1.17
N LEU A 459 -1.55 28.17 0.04
CA LEU A 459 -2.75 28.02 -0.79
C LEU A 459 -3.91 27.42 0.03
N VAL A 460 -3.62 26.41 0.84
CA VAL A 460 -4.59 25.74 1.69
C VAL A 460 -5.15 26.71 2.74
N ALA A 461 -4.28 27.48 3.39
CA ALA A 461 -4.70 28.49 4.36
C ALA A 461 -5.59 29.56 3.71
N ASP A 462 -5.27 30.00 2.50
CA ASP A 462 -6.09 30.96 1.75
C ASP A 462 -7.49 30.40 1.46
N ILE A 463 -7.59 29.13 1.04
CA ILE A 463 -8.88 28.46 0.82
C ILE A 463 -9.66 28.36 2.13
N GLU A 464 -9.03 27.85 3.21
CA GLU A 464 -9.69 27.66 4.51
C GLU A 464 -10.18 28.99 5.11
N ALA A 465 -9.48 30.10 4.88
CA ALA A 465 -9.87 31.44 5.33
C ALA A 465 -11.14 31.98 4.63
N THR A 466 -11.60 31.33 3.54
CA THR A 466 -12.86 31.67 2.86
C THR A 466 -14.08 30.91 3.37
N ALA A 467 -13.94 30.13 4.45
CA ALA A 467 -15.09 29.49 5.08
C ALA A 467 -16.17 30.51 5.46
N GLY A 468 -17.40 30.29 5.00
CA GLY A 468 -18.55 31.19 5.21
C GLY A 468 -18.82 32.18 4.07
N TYR A 469 -17.97 32.24 3.05
CA TYR A 469 -18.27 32.94 1.79
C TYR A 469 -19.03 32.02 0.82
N ASP A 470 -19.90 32.60 -0.01
CA ASP A 470 -20.69 31.89 -1.03
C ASP A 470 -20.60 32.60 -2.40
N PRO A 471 -19.79 32.08 -3.34
CA PRO A 471 -18.74 31.06 -3.15
C PRO A 471 -17.54 31.65 -2.38
N GLY A 472 -16.72 30.80 -1.76
CA GLY A 472 -15.43 31.20 -1.19
C GLY A 472 -14.29 31.14 -2.21
N VAL A 473 -14.37 30.22 -3.17
CA VAL A 473 -13.35 30.02 -4.22
C VAL A 473 -14.00 30.01 -5.61
N LEU A 474 -13.43 30.74 -6.55
CA LEU A 474 -13.82 30.69 -7.97
C LEU A 474 -12.71 30.06 -8.83
N TYR A 475 -13.02 28.97 -9.51
CA TYR A 475 -12.16 28.39 -10.53
C TYR A 475 -12.37 29.11 -11.87
N TYR A 476 -11.30 29.62 -12.47
CA TYR A 476 -11.32 30.27 -13.77
C TYR A 476 -10.56 29.46 -14.83
N GLY A 477 -11.13 29.31 -16.03
CA GLY A 477 -10.45 28.79 -17.23
C GLY A 477 -10.93 27.41 -17.70
N GLU A 478 -10.74 27.10 -18.99
CA GLU A 478 -11.28 25.90 -19.66
C GLU A 478 -10.84 24.60 -18.97
N ARG A 479 -9.62 24.60 -18.41
CA ARG A 479 -9.03 23.46 -17.71
C ARG A 479 -9.88 22.95 -16.54
N PHE A 480 -10.69 23.81 -15.92
CA PHE A 480 -11.49 23.48 -14.74
C PHE A 480 -12.97 23.26 -15.05
N PHE A 481 -13.32 22.98 -16.30
CA PHE A 481 -14.70 22.87 -16.75
C PHE A 481 -15.61 21.96 -15.95
N LEU A 482 -16.77 22.51 -15.57
CA LEU A 482 -17.93 21.78 -15.09
C LEU A 482 -19.22 22.32 -15.74
N PRO A 483 -20.19 21.45 -16.09
CA PRO A 483 -21.52 21.88 -16.52
C PRO A 483 -22.28 22.68 -15.45
N ASN A 484 -22.10 22.31 -14.18
CA ASN A 484 -22.49 23.02 -12.97
C ASN A 484 -21.76 22.36 -11.78
N GLU A 485 -21.68 23.03 -10.63
CA GLU A 485 -20.95 22.49 -9.47
C GLU A 485 -21.64 21.25 -8.87
N SER A 486 -22.97 21.18 -8.91
CA SER A 486 -23.74 20.06 -8.35
C SER A 486 -23.48 18.70 -9.03
N VAL A 487 -22.89 18.66 -10.23
CA VAL A 487 -22.47 17.38 -10.86
C VAL A 487 -21.44 16.64 -10.00
N ALA A 488 -20.72 17.36 -9.13
CA ALA A 488 -19.72 16.81 -8.24
C ALA A 488 -20.27 16.42 -6.84
N ASP A 489 -21.57 16.57 -6.59
CA ASP A 489 -22.19 16.23 -5.28
C ASP A 489 -22.31 14.73 -5.05
N ARG A 490 -22.30 13.94 -6.14
CA ARG A 490 -22.39 12.49 -6.08
C ARG A 490 -21.34 11.86 -6.98
N PRO A 491 -20.73 10.74 -6.55
CA PRO A 491 -19.77 10.05 -7.39
C PRO A 491 -20.47 9.63 -8.70
N PRO A 492 -19.84 9.86 -9.86
CA PRO A 492 -20.45 9.48 -11.14
C PRO A 492 -20.61 7.97 -11.19
N ARG A 493 -21.75 7.51 -11.72
CA ARG A 493 -21.98 6.07 -11.89
C ARG A 493 -20.95 5.48 -12.87
N PRO A 494 -20.58 4.20 -12.73
CA PRO A 494 -19.61 3.57 -13.63
C PRO A 494 -20.03 3.57 -15.10
N ASP A 495 -21.32 3.51 -15.37
CA ASP A 495 -21.97 3.48 -16.69
C ASP A 495 -22.38 4.86 -17.21
N ALA A 496 -22.19 5.92 -16.42
CA ALA A 496 -22.58 7.26 -16.81
C ALA A 496 -21.56 7.89 -17.76
N ASP A 497 -22.04 8.49 -18.85
CA ASP A 497 -21.22 9.38 -19.68
C ASP A 497 -20.93 10.68 -18.91
N ALA A 498 -19.70 10.81 -18.43
CA ALA A 498 -19.27 11.90 -17.55
C ALA A 498 -18.05 12.63 -18.16
N PRO A 499 -18.20 13.33 -19.30
CA PRO A 499 -17.10 14.01 -19.99
C PRO A 499 -16.46 15.11 -19.12
N TRP A 500 -17.21 15.64 -18.15
CA TRP A 500 -16.76 16.63 -17.17
C TRP A 500 -15.74 16.08 -16.16
N LEU A 501 -15.69 14.75 -15.93
CA LEU A 501 -14.86 14.16 -14.87
C LEU A 501 -13.37 14.43 -15.10
N GLY A 502 -12.91 14.39 -16.36
CA GLY A 502 -11.52 14.68 -16.71
C GLY A 502 -11.10 16.11 -16.33
N PHE A 503 -12.01 17.07 -16.48
CA PHE A 503 -11.79 18.47 -16.11
C PHE A 503 -11.85 18.66 -14.59
N TRP A 504 -12.80 18.02 -13.92
CA TRP A 504 -12.88 18.01 -12.46
C TRP A 504 -11.60 17.49 -11.80
N LEU A 505 -11.02 16.40 -12.34
CA LEU A 505 -9.75 15.85 -11.84
C LEU A 505 -8.60 16.86 -11.87
N ARG A 506 -8.63 17.84 -12.78
CA ARG A 506 -7.61 18.89 -12.86
C ARG A 506 -7.69 19.92 -11.73
N ARG A 507 -8.81 19.95 -11.00
CA ARG A 507 -8.97 20.77 -9.79
C ARG A 507 -8.27 20.17 -8.56
N LEU A 508 -7.72 18.96 -8.65
CA LEU A 508 -7.02 18.34 -7.52
C LEU A 508 -5.60 18.94 -7.34
N PRO A 509 -5.08 19.02 -6.10
CA PRO A 509 -5.76 18.68 -4.85
C PRO A 509 -6.64 19.81 -4.28
N MET A 510 -6.76 20.95 -4.96
CA MET A 510 -7.46 22.15 -4.45
C MET A 510 -8.93 21.88 -4.11
N ALA A 511 -9.64 21.11 -4.95
CA ALA A 511 -11.02 20.70 -4.70
C ALA A 511 -11.17 19.90 -3.39
N TRP A 512 -10.19 19.07 -3.03
CA TRP A 512 -10.20 18.38 -1.73
C TRP A 512 -10.07 19.35 -0.56
N TYR A 513 -9.24 20.38 -0.71
CA TYR A 513 -9.05 21.37 0.34
C TYR A 513 -10.26 22.29 0.53
N ALA A 514 -10.95 22.65 -0.55
CA ALA A 514 -12.24 23.33 -0.45
C ALA A 514 -13.29 22.43 0.24
N GLU A 515 -13.41 21.17 -0.22
CA GLU A 515 -14.37 20.20 0.30
C GLU A 515 -14.20 19.95 1.80
N ARG A 516 -12.97 19.65 2.25
CA ARG A 516 -12.73 19.34 3.67
C ARG A 516 -12.95 20.55 4.58
N ALA A 517 -12.86 21.76 4.04
CA ALA A 517 -13.08 23.01 4.74
C ALA A 517 -14.54 23.47 4.70
N GLY A 518 -15.40 22.77 3.94
CA GLY A 518 -16.80 23.18 3.72
C GLY A 518 -16.90 24.50 2.95
N VAL A 519 -15.95 24.77 2.06
CA VAL A 519 -15.91 25.98 1.24
C VAL A 519 -16.68 25.74 -0.05
N GLU A 520 -17.70 26.55 -0.30
CA GLU A 520 -18.44 26.53 -1.57
C GLU A 520 -17.57 27.05 -2.71
N THR A 521 -17.65 26.37 -3.86
CA THR A 521 -16.87 26.70 -5.04
C THR A 521 -17.78 27.07 -6.20
N ASP A 522 -17.34 28.02 -7.03
CA ASP A 522 -17.99 28.34 -8.31
C ASP A 522 -16.97 28.28 -9.44
N TYR A 523 -17.44 28.36 -10.68
CA TYR A 523 -16.61 28.23 -11.87
C TYR A 523 -17.06 29.10 -13.05
N VAL A 524 -16.07 29.65 -13.77
CA VAL A 524 -16.25 30.35 -15.05
C VAL A 524 -15.09 30.05 -15.98
N TRP A 525 -15.33 29.87 -17.28
CA TRP A 525 -14.22 29.66 -18.23
C TRP A 525 -14.11 30.64 -19.37
N LYS A 526 -15.18 31.35 -19.73
CA LYS A 526 -15.09 32.32 -20.80
C LYS A 526 -14.63 33.65 -20.23
N ALA A 527 -13.61 34.23 -20.85
CA ALA A 527 -13.09 35.53 -20.44
C ALA A 527 -14.14 36.66 -20.40
N PRO A 528 -15.11 36.77 -21.35
CA PRO A 528 -16.19 37.76 -21.23
C PRO A 528 -17.06 37.52 -19.99
N GLU A 529 -17.54 36.28 -19.80
CA GLU A 529 -18.34 35.90 -18.63
C GLU A 529 -17.60 36.18 -17.32
N PHE A 530 -16.28 36.00 -17.29
CA PHE A 530 -15.46 36.32 -16.12
C PHE A 530 -15.38 37.83 -15.87
N ARG A 531 -15.17 38.66 -16.90
CA ARG A 531 -15.04 40.13 -16.76
C ARG A 531 -16.36 40.81 -16.41
N ASP A 532 -17.47 40.25 -16.86
CA ASP A 532 -18.80 40.82 -16.71
C ASP A 532 -19.46 40.41 -15.37
N ARG A 533 -18.76 39.66 -14.49
CA ARG A 533 -19.28 39.28 -13.17
C ARG A 533 -19.48 40.51 -12.29
N GLU A 534 -20.61 40.54 -11.58
CA GLU A 534 -20.92 41.61 -10.61
C GLU A 534 -19.97 41.63 -9.41
N SER A 535 -19.51 40.45 -8.98
CA SER A 535 -18.61 40.30 -7.85
C SER A 535 -17.73 39.04 -7.98
N TYR A 536 -16.64 39.05 -7.21
CA TYR A 536 -15.64 37.97 -7.16
C TYR A 536 -15.42 37.52 -5.72
N PRO A 537 -15.25 36.22 -5.48
CA PRO A 537 -14.94 35.73 -4.14
C PRO A 537 -13.51 36.11 -3.71
N PRO A 538 -13.14 35.93 -2.43
CA PRO A 538 -11.82 36.30 -1.94
C PRO A 538 -10.67 35.53 -2.60
N VAL A 539 -10.94 34.33 -3.14
CA VAL A 539 -9.93 33.49 -3.79
C VAL A 539 -10.38 33.12 -5.21
N VAL A 540 -9.52 33.39 -6.20
CA VAL A 540 -9.71 32.96 -7.59
C VAL A 540 -8.53 32.11 -8.04
N ILE A 541 -8.79 30.95 -8.64
CA ILE A 541 -7.75 30.00 -9.07
C ILE A 541 -7.82 29.84 -10.58
N ALA A 542 -6.71 30.08 -11.28
CA ALA A 542 -6.62 29.96 -12.73
C ALA A 542 -5.43 29.10 -13.18
N PRO A 543 -5.51 28.42 -14.34
CA PRO A 543 -4.33 27.88 -14.99
C PRO A 543 -3.32 28.98 -15.29
N ALA A 544 -2.03 28.67 -15.18
CA ALA A 544 -0.98 29.66 -15.40
C ALA A 544 -1.02 30.32 -16.78
N GLU A 545 -1.43 29.57 -17.81
CA GLU A 545 -1.57 30.07 -19.17
C GLU A 545 -2.76 31.02 -19.38
N GLU A 546 -3.75 31.04 -18.47
CA GLU A 546 -4.93 31.92 -18.54
C GLU A 546 -4.91 33.04 -17.48
N ALA A 547 -3.90 33.03 -16.59
CA ALA A 547 -3.81 33.92 -15.43
C ALA A 547 -3.78 35.42 -15.77
N ASP A 548 -3.34 35.79 -16.97
CA ASP A 548 -3.29 37.19 -17.42
C ASP A 548 -4.67 37.84 -17.51
N VAL A 549 -5.72 37.05 -17.81
CA VAL A 549 -7.10 37.57 -17.84
C VAL A 549 -7.53 37.97 -16.42
N VAL A 550 -7.25 37.11 -15.45
CA VAL A 550 -7.58 37.37 -14.04
C VAL A 550 -6.79 38.56 -13.51
N ARG A 551 -5.47 38.62 -13.77
CA ARG A 551 -4.59 39.71 -13.31
C ARG A 551 -5.01 41.10 -13.82
N ARG A 552 -5.52 41.18 -15.05
CA ARG A 552 -6.02 42.45 -15.61
C ARG A 552 -7.37 42.87 -15.06
N THR A 553 -8.20 41.89 -14.70
CA THR A 553 -9.56 42.12 -14.20
C THR A 553 -9.54 42.42 -12.70
N LEU A 554 -8.64 41.79 -11.95
CA LEU A 554 -8.48 41.90 -10.51
C LEU A 554 -7.06 42.39 -10.15
N PRO A 555 -6.70 43.64 -10.47
CA PRO A 555 -5.34 44.15 -10.25
C PRO A 555 -4.97 44.28 -8.76
N ASP A 556 -5.97 44.39 -7.88
CA ASP A 556 -5.78 44.54 -6.43
C ASP A 556 -5.59 43.21 -5.70
N TYR A 557 -5.80 42.07 -6.38
CA TYR A 557 -5.57 40.75 -5.79
C TYR A 557 -4.09 40.40 -5.84
N ARG A 558 -3.57 39.88 -4.74
CA ARG A 558 -2.22 39.29 -4.73
C ARG A 558 -2.25 37.97 -5.49
N SER A 559 -1.26 37.74 -6.35
CA SER A 559 -1.14 36.46 -7.07
C SER A 559 0.06 35.65 -6.60
N ALA A 560 -0.12 34.35 -6.37
CA ALA A 560 0.94 33.37 -6.11
C ALA A 560 0.80 32.18 -7.05
N THR A 561 1.93 31.62 -7.50
CA THR A 561 1.98 30.53 -8.47
C THR A 561 2.40 29.24 -7.78
N TYR A 562 1.69 28.14 -8.06
CA TYR A 562 1.95 26.84 -7.45
C TYR A 562 2.00 25.72 -8.49
N ASP A 563 2.99 24.84 -8.39
CA ASP A 563 3.03 23.56 -9.09
C ASP A 563 2.25 22.50 -8.26
N THR A 564 0.99 22.28 -8.64
CA THR A 564 0.04 21.37 -7.95
C THR A 564 0.23 19.90 -8.33
N ALA A 565 1.16 19.62 -9.23
CA ALA A 565 1.68 18.30 -9.57
C ALA A 565 3.20 18.40 -9.71
N LEU A 566 3.90 17.27 -9.72
CA LEU A 566 5.37 17.24 -9.76
C LEU A 566 5.86 17.83 -11.08
N TYR A 567 5.09 17.60 -12.14
CA TYR A 567 5.32 18.11 -13.48
C TYR A 567 3.99 18.56 -14.12
N GLY A 568 4.02 19.69 -14.84
CA GLY A 568 3.00 20.00 -15.85
C GLY A 568 1.64 20.52 -15.36
N ASN A 569 1.42 20.75 -14.05
CA ASN A 569 0.18 21.38 -13.56
C ASN A 569 0.43 22.61 -12.69
N ARG A 570 0.62 23.76 -13.36
CA ARG A 570 0.83 25.05 -12.73
C ARG A 570 -0.45 25.87 -12.68
N VAL A 571 -0.76 26.41 -11.51
CA VAL A 571 -1.91 27.28 -11.27
C VAL A 571 -1.45 28.59 -10.65
N VAL A 572 -2.23 29.65 -10.84
CA VAL A 572 -2.06 30.93 -10.18
C VAL A 572 -3.28 31.17 -9.30
N VAL A 573 -3.03 31.39 -8.02
CA VAL A 573 -4.03 31.71 -7.01
C VAL A 573 -3.99 33.22 -6.81
N PHE A 574 -5.14 33.86 -6.93
CA PHE A 574 -5.36 35.28 -6.70
C PHE A 574 -6.15 35.44 -5.40
N THR A 575 -5.64 36.24 -4.47
CA THR A 575 -6.22 36.43 -3.14
C THR A 575 -6.48 37.90 -2.83
N ASP A 576 -7.63 38.18 -2.25
CA ASP A 576 -8.00 39.46 -1.67
C ASP A 576 -7.60 39.48 -0.19
N GLU A 577 -6.35 39.85 0.10
CA GLU A 577 -5.79 39.83 1.46
C GLU A 577 -6.62 40.62 2.49
N PRO A 578 -7.15 41.83 2.20
CA PRO A 578 -8.01 42.54 3.14
C PRO A 578 -9.24 41.74 3.57
N ARG A 579 -9.89 41.03 2.64
CA ARG A 579 -11.05 40.17 2.96
C ARG A 579 -10.66 38.92 3.73
N LEU A 580 -9.50 38.32 3.45
CA LEU A 580 -9.04 37.13 4.19
C LEU A 580 -8.59 37.46 5.62
N ASN A 581 -8.06 38.66 5.86
CA ASN A 581 -7.58 39.08 7.18
C ASN A 581 -8.69 39.57 8.13
N THR A 582 -9.90 39.84 7.62
CA THR A 582 -11.03 40.31 8.44
C THR A 582 -11.78 39.17 9.13
N THR A 583 -11.67 37.94 8.65
CA THR A 583 -12.30 36.74 9.23
C THR A 583 -11.50 36.10 10.37
N VAL A 584 -10.27 36.58 10.65
CA VAL A 584 -9.35 36.01 11.66
C VAL A 584 -9.39 36.78 13.01
N ASN A 585 -10.16 37.87 13.10
CA ASN A 585 -10.47 38.57 14.36
C ASN A 585 -11.92 38.35 14.76
#